data_AF-A0A3B9H5P8-F1
#
_entry.id   AF-A0A3B9H5P8-F1
#
_cell.length_a   1.000
_cell.length_b   1.000
_cell.length_c   1.000
_cell.angle_alpha   90.00
_cell.angle_beta   90.00
_cell.angle_gamma   90.00
#
_symmetry.space_group_name_H-M   'P 1'
#
loop_
_entity.id
_entity.type
_entity.pdbx_description
1 polymer ?
#
loop_
_entity_poly.entity_id
_entity_poly.type
_entity_poly.pdbx_seq_one_letter_code
_entity_poly.pdbx_strand_id
1 'polypeptide(L)'
;MIRLYKYILIGVLAVGLFSCVKEPTSADKIQRNWQLEVYESGTGGRTNLGEQGQQLMWMFSSNASIGQNYFQISLSPEDTIFGSWEIQGDSVLIVEQMPQYFPTDSMITHFGRDGDQSVSLFDEDGTKVGHFDNQGNFNTHGLIRPFRIVRLQDTFMQLQSEDDQAIYHFSYQTPPATSFISFTTISRGIIGLAFLLFMAFLFSSNRKAINWNLVIKGIVLQLIIAVLVLKVPYVDLVFENIASFFTNVIDFARVGINFVFGQFGTDPQEVQSPLMTFAVVILPTIIFFSALMSLFYYWGILQK
;
A
#
# COMPACT_ATOMS: atom_id res chain seq x y z
N MET A 1 -18.40 40.70 -0.50
CA MET A 1 -17.35 39.76 -1.00
C MET A 1 -16.38 39.29 0.10
N ILE A 2 -15.94 40.15 1.03
CA ILE A 2 -15.04 39.79 2.16
C ILE A 2 -15.67 38.81 3.17
N ARG A 3 -17.00 38.85 3.35
CA ARG A 3 -17.70 37.95 4.30
C ARG A 3 -17.69 36.48 3.85
N LEU A 4 -17.74 36.20 2.54
CA LEU A 4 -17.81 34.83 2.02
C LEU A 4 -16.48 34.06 2.23
N TYR A 5 -15.34 34.73 2.05
CA TYR A 5 -14.01 34.15 2.29
C TYR A 5 -13.80 33.80 3.77
N LYS A 6 -14.38 34.60 4.68
CA LYS A 6 -14.32 34.36 6.13
C LYS A 6 -15.05 33.06 6.51
N TYR A 7 -16.21 32.77 5.90
CA TYR A 7 -16.95 31.53 6.18
C TYR A 7 -16.30 30.28 5.58
N ILE A 8 -15.67 30.40 4.40
CA ILE A 8 -14.92 29.28 3.80
C ILE A 8 -13.67 28.97 4.64
N LEU A 9 -12.93 29.99 5.08
CA LEU A 9 -11.75 29.83 5.94
C LEU A 9 -12.12 29.22 7.31
N ILE A 10 -13.25 29.64 7.90
CA ILE A 10 -13.78 29.08 9.16
C ILE A 10 -14.27 27.65 8.98
N GLY A 11 -14.88 27.32 7.83
CA GLY A 11 -15.30 25.96 7.51
C GLY A 11 -14.13 24.97 7.39
N VAL A 12 -13.02 25.40 6.76
CA VAL A 12 -11.79 24.58 6.65
C VAL A 12 -11.09 24.41 8.01
N LEU A 13 -11.17 25.42 8.88
CA LEU A 13 -10.61 25.36 10.24
C LEU A 13 -11.46 24.51 11.20
N ALA A 14 -12.78 24.50 11.04
CA ALA A 14 -13.69 23.76 11.92
C ALA A 14 -13.64 22.23 11.69
N VAL A 15 -13.35 21.79 10.46
CA VAL A 15 -13.21 20.36 10.14
C VAL A 15 -11.91 19.76 10.70
N GLY A 16 -10.92 20.59 11.04
CA GLY A 16 -9.62 20.14 11.58
C GLY A 16 -9.59 19.83 13.08
N LEU A 17 -10.65 20.12 13.85
CA LEU A 17 -10.60 20.08 15.33
C LEU A 17 -11.41 18.96 16.00
N PHE A 18 -12.10 18.11 15.23
CA PHE A 18 -12.91 17.01 15.78
C PHE A 18 -12.46 15.63 15.31
N SER A 19 -11.15 15.36 15.33
CA SER A 19 -10.67 13.98 15.29
C SER A 19 -10.25 13.56 16.70
N CYS A 20 -11.16 12.92 17.42
CA CYS A 20 -10.86 12.27 18.69
C CYS A 20 -10.01 11.03 18.36
N VAL A 21 -8.69 11.16 18.49
CA VAL A 21 -7.77 10.05 18.24
C VAL A 21 -7.85 9.09 19.43
N LYS A 22 -8.50 7.96 19.22
CA LYS A 22 -8.50 6.83 20.15
C LYS A 22 -7.06 6.36 20.31
N GLU A 23 -6.61 6.12 21.56
CA GLU A 23 -5.28 5.56 21.79
C GLU A 23 -5.14 4.22 21.06
N PRO A 24 -4.04 3.99 20.31
CA PRO A 24 -3.87 2.78 19.54
C PRO A 24 -3.68 1.57 20.48
N THR A 25 -4.46 0.52 20.24
CA THR A 25 -4.36 -0.75 20.95
C THR A 25 -3.06 -1.50 20.58
N SER A 26 -2.69 -2.53 21.35
CA SER A 26 -1.53 -3.38 21.07
C SER A 26 -1.57 -3.96 19.64
N ALA A 27 -2.77 -4.37 19.17
CA ALA A 27 -2.99 -4.82 17.81
C ALA A 27 -2.71 -3.73 16.76
N ASP A 28 -3.19 -2.50 16.99
CA ASP A 28 -2.96 -1.36 16.09
C ASP A 28 -1.48 -0.98 15.98
N LYS A 29 -0.70 -1.24 17.04
CA LYS A 29 0.76 -1.02 17.04
C LYS A 29 1.49 -2.09 16.22
N ILE A 30 1.05 -3.35 16.29
CA ILE A 30 1.68 -4.46 15.55
C ILE A 30 1.37 -4.40 14.05
N GLN A 31 0.18 -3.93 13.64
CA GLN A 31 -0.29 -3.85 12.25
C GLN A 31 0.52 -2.88 11.36
N ARG A 32 1.77 -3.24 11.07
CA ARG A 32 2.76 -2.42 10.37
C ARG A 32 3.79 -3.32 9.66
N ASN A 33 4.65 -2.69 8.86
CA ASN A 33 5.79 -3.34 8.21
C ASN A 33 7.04 -3.20 9.09
N TRP A 34 7.43 -4.29 9.72
CA TRP A 34 8.57 -4.36 10.63
C TRP A 34 9.81 -4.88 9.91
N GLN A 35 10.94 -4.21 10.11
CA GLN A 35 12.24 -4.67 9.63
C GLN A 35 12.97 -5.39 10.76
N LEU A 36 13.43 -6.61 10.53
CA LEU A 36 14.26 -7.33 11.49
C LEU A 36 15.70 -6.80 11.40
N GLU A 37 16.20 -6.20 12.48
CA GLU A 37 17.55 -5.61 12.52
C GLU A 37 18.57 -6.50 13.23
N VAL A 38 18.15 -7.11 14.35
CA VAL A 38 19.03 -7.90 15.21
C VAL A 38 18.32 -9.18 15.63
N TYR A 39 19.06 -10.28 15.55
CA TYR A 39 18.68 -11.58 16.09
C TYR A 39 19.66 -11.94 17.21
N GLU A 40 19.13 -12.22 18.40
CA GLU A 40 19.88 -12.72 19.55
C GLU A 40 19.47 -14.18 19.81
N SER A 41 20.38 -15.12 19.61
CA SER A 41 20.18 -16.53 19.94
C SER A 41 20.04 -16.70 21.45
N GLY A 42 19.23 -17.66 21.90
CA GLY A 42 19.11 -18.02 23.31
C GLY A 42 20.43 -18.45 23.97
N THR A 43 21.46 -18.78 23.19
CA THR A 43 22.82 -19.10 23.66
C THR A 43 23.74 -17.87 23.83
N GLY A 44 23.24 -16.66 23.54
CA GLY A 44 23.96 -15.39 23.70
C GLY A 44 24.67 -14.87 22.44
N GLY A 45 24.56 -15.57 21.30
CA GLY A 45 25.08 -15.10 20.02
C GLY A 45 24.20 -14.00 19.42
N ARG A 46 24.79 -12.86 19.04
CA ARG A 46 24.08 -11.72 18.44
C ARG A 46 24.48 -11.53 16.98
N THR A 47 23.49 -11.51 16.10
CA THR A 47 23.65 -11.31 14.66
C THR A 47 22.93 -10.03 14.23
N ASN A 48 23.66 -9.09 13.65
CA ASN A 48 23.09 -7.88 13.07
C ASN A 48 22.78 -8.14 11.58
N LEU A 49 21.49 -8.17 11.24
CA LEU A 49 21.01 -8.44 9.89
C LEU A 49 20.92 -7.16 9.04
N GLY A 50 20.80 -6.00 9.70
CA GLY A 50 20.70 -4.69 9.03
C GLY A 50 21.92 -4.26 8.22
N GLU A 51 23.13 -4.76 8.53
CA GLU A 51 24.38 -4.41 7.83
C GLU A 51 24.68 -5.31 6.63
N GLN A 52 24.05 -6.49 6.54
CA GLN A 52 24.35 -7.49 5.50
C GLN A 52 23.53 -7.32 4.21
N GLY A 53 22.77 -6.23 4.08
CA GLY A 53 21.95 -5.96 2.89
C GLY A 53 20.71 -6.85 2.72
N GLN A 54 20.46 -7.80 3.63
CA GLN A 54 19.24 -8.60 3.68
C GLN A 54 18.21 -7.91 4.58
N GLN A 55 17.27 -7.19 3.96
CA GLN A 55 16.16 -6.56 4.68
C GLN A 55 15.01 -7.56 4.82
N LEU A 56 15.04 -8.33 5.91
CA LEU A 56 13.93 -9.23 6.25
C LEU A 56 12.75 -8.40 6.78
N MET A 57 11.67 -8.37 5.99
CA MET A 57 10.49 -7.55 6.26
C MET A 57 9.33 -8.43 6.70
N TRP A 58 8.73 -8.08 7.84
CA TRP A 58 7.58 -8.74 8.44
C TRP A 58 6.40 -7.77 8.38
N MET A 59 5.43 -8.04 7.53
CA MET A 59 4.20 -7.26 7.41
C MET A 59 3.09 -7.95 8.20
N PHE A 60 2.51 -7.24 9.16
CA PHE A 60 1.29 -7.67 9.84
C PHE A 60 0.13 -6.78 9.40
N SER A 61 -0.94 -7.38 8.92
CA SER A 61 -2.12 -6.67 8.43
C SER A 61 -3.40 -7.38 8.89
N SER A 62 -4.52 -6.67 8.85
CA SER A 62 -5.85 -7.22 9.10
C SER A 62 -6.77 -6.90 7.93
N ASN A 63 -7.52 -7.90 7.47
CA ASN A 63 -8.55 -7.69 6.48
C ASN A 63 -9.91 -7.52 7.18
N ALA A 64 -10.40 -6.28 7.24
CA ALA A 64 -11.67 -5.95 7.87
C ALA A 64 -12.91 -6.58 7.18
N SER A 65 -12.81 -6.97 5.90
CA SER A 65 -13.94 -7.60 5.19
C SER A 65 -14.07 -9.10 5.47
N ILE A 66 -12.98 -9.77 5.89
CA ILE A 66 -12.92 -11.21 6.17
C ILE A 66 -12.79 -11.49 7.68
N GLY A 67 -12.48 -10.46 8.48
CA GLY A 67 -12.29 -10.58 9.92
C GLY A 67 -11.04 -11.39 10.30
N GLN A 68 -10.08 -11.52 9.38
CA GLN A 68 -8.86 -12.29 9.57
C GLN A 68 -7.61 -11.42 9.51
N ASN A 69 -6.70 -11.72 10.44
CA ASN A 69 -5.38 -11.13 10.55
C ASN A 69 -4.40 -12.01 9.78
N TYR A 70 -3.65 -11.42 8.85
CA TYR A 70 -2.67 -12.12 8.03
C TYR A 70 -1.30 -11.46 8.15
N PHE A 71 -0.25 -12.27 8.04
CA PHE A 71 1.12 -11.79 8.03
C PHE A 71 1.84 -12.25 6.75
N GLN A 72 2.85 -11.50 6.37
CA GLN A 72 3.74 -11.83 5.27
C GLN A 72 5.19 -11.56 5.70
N ILE A 73 6.08 -12.52 5.48
CA ILE A 73 7.52 -12.35 5.67
C ILE A 73 8.18 -12.42 4.30
N SER A 74 8.87 -11.36 3.90
CA SER A 74 9.70 -11.36 2.69
C SER A 74 11.14 -11.72 3.07
N LEU A 75 11.60 -12.87 2.60
CA LEU A 75 12.99 -13.34 2.71
C LEU A 75 13.81 -12.91 1.49
N SER A 76 13.18 -12.94 0.31
CA SER A 76 13.71 -12.46 -0.98
C SER A 76 12.56 -11.92 -1.84
N PRO A 77 12.81 -11.27 -3.00
CA PRO A 77 11.75 -10.87 -3.93
C PRO A 77 10.89 -12.04 -4.44
N GLU A 78 11.43 -13.26 -4.43
CA GLU A 78 10.78 -14.47 -4.93
C GLU A 78 10.26 -15.36 -3.78
N ASP A 79 10.84 -15.27 -2.57
CA ASP A 79 10.45 -16.06 -1.40
C ASP A 79 9.68 -15.22 -0.37
N THR A 80 8.38 -15.48 -0.32
CA THR A 80 7.47 -14.87 0.65
C THR A 80 6.73 -15.95 1.44
N ILE A 81 6.79 -15.84 2.76
CA ILE A 81 6.03 -16.68 3.69
C ILE A 81 4.76 -15.94 4.05
N PHE A 82 3.64 -16.66 4.13
CA PHE A 82 2.34 -16.11 4.52
C PHE A 82 1.72 -16.93 5.65
N GLY A 83 0.77 -16.32 6.34
CA GLY A 83 -0.07 -17.03 7.30
C GLY A 83 -0.97 -16.09 8.08
N SER A 84 -1.52 -16.57 9.19
CA SER A 84 -2.38 -15.82 10.10
C SER A 84 -1.65 -15.41 11.37
N TRP A 85 -2.12 -14.36 12.04
CA TRP A 85 -1.59 -13.97 13.34
C TRP A 85 -2.71 -13.57 14.30
N GLU A 86 -2.51 -13.83 15.59
CA GLU A 86 -3.45 -13.45 16.64
C GLU A 86 -2.69 -13.01 17.89
N ILE A 87 -3.26 -12.08 18.66
CA ILE A 87 -2.73 -11.71 19.97
C ILE A 87 -3.59 -12.37 21.03
N GLN A 88 -2.97 -13.17 21.89
CA GLN A 88 -3.64 -13.72 23.06
C GLN A 88 -3.40 -12.82 24.28
N GLY A 89 -4.46 -12.15 24.73
CA GLY A 89 -4.38 -11.14 25.78
C GLY A 89 -3.67 -9.87 25.28
N ASP A 90 -2.47 -9.60 25.80
CA ASP A 90 -1.64 -8.45 25.41
C ASP A 90 -0.13 -8.78 25.31
N SER A 91 0.26 -10.04 25.56
CA SER A 91 1.66 -10.41 25.75
C SER A 91 2.17 -11.52 24.84
N VAL A 92 1.28 -12.22 24.13
CA VAL A 92 1.65 -13.34 23.26
C VAL A 92 1.11 -13.08 21.86
N LEU A 93 2.01 -13.05 20.90
CA LEU A 93 1.72 -13.02 19.47
C LEU A 93 1.83 -14.45 18.95
N ILE A 94 0.73 -14.99 18.46
CA ILE A 94 0.67 -16.30 17.82
C ILE A 94 0.75 -16.06 16.32
N VAL A 95 1.73 -16.69 15.67
CA VAL A 95 1.91 -16.64 14.22
C VAL A 95 1.70 -18.05 13.68
N GLU A 96 0.69 -18.25 12.84
CA GLU A 96 0.41 -19.53 12.19
C GLU A 96 0.88 -19.46 10.74
N GLN A 97 2.08 -19.99 10.50
CA GLN A 97 2.70 -20.01 9.19
C GLN A 97 2.09 -21.10 8.31
N MET A 98 1.50 -20.73 7.19
CA MET A 98 1.08 -21.70 6.18
C MET A 98 2.33 -22.17 5.42
N PRO A 99 2.63 -23.48 5.40
CA PRO A 99 3.74 -23.96 4.59
C PRO A 99 3.35 -23.91 3.11
N GLN A 100 4.37 -23.67 2.28
CA GLN A 100 4.25 -23.53 0.84
C GLN A 100 3.75 -24.81 0.15
N TYR A 101 4.09 -25.97 0.73
CA TYR A 101 3.59 -27.29 0.35
C TYR A 101 3.62 -28.19 1.58
N PHE A 102 2.74 -29.18 1.63
CA PHE A 102 2.76 -30.26 2.61
C PHE A 102 3.04 -31.58 1.89
N PRO A 103 4.19 -32.24 2.12
CA PRO A 103 4.38 -33.59 1.63
C PRO A 103 3.30 -34.48 2.26
N THR A 104 2.51 -35.13 1.42
CA THR A 104 1.45 -36.05 1.85
C THR A 104 1.88 -37.46 1.51
N ASP A 105 1.95 -38.32 2.52
CA ASP A 105 2.25 -39.74 2.34
C ASP A 105 0.97 -40.56 2.18
N SER A 106 -0.01 -40.29 3.05
CA SER A 106 -1.24 -41.09 3.09
C SER A 106 -2.52 -40.26 3.24
N MET A 107 -3.62 -40.87 2.82
CA MET A 107 -4.95 -40.27 2.83
C MET A 107 -5.94 -41.25 3.45
N ILE A 108 -6.78 -40.77 4.36
CA ILE A 108 -7.84 -41.55 5.01
C ILE A 108 -9.20 -40.90 4.74
N THR A 109 -10.08 -41.65 4.08
CA THR A 109 -11.47 -41.27 3.90
C THR A 109 -12.33 -41.82 5.03
N HIS A 110 -13.06 -40.94 5.70
CA HIS A 110 -14.01 -41.26 6.76
C HIS A 110 -15.42 -41.20 6.21
N PHE A 111 -16.19 -42.28 6.40
CA PHE A 111 -17.61 -42.35 6.06
C PHE A 111 -18.42 -42.45 7.35
N GLY A 112 -19.07 -41.36 7.74
CA GLY A 112 -19.97 -41.33 8.89
C GLY A 112 -21.29 -42.04 8.59
N ARG A 113 -21.95 -42.56 9.64
CA ARG A 113 -23.26 -43.24 9.52
C ARG A 113 -24.37 -42.33 8.99
N ASP A 114 -24.22 -41.02 9.11
CA ASP A 114 -25.22 -40.01 8.73
C ASP A 114 -25.00 -39.46 7.30
N GLY A 115 -24.09 -40.07 6.53
CA GLY A 115 -23.72 -39.59 5.18
C GLY A 115 -22.61 -38.53 5.17
N ASP A 116 -22.06 -38.22 6.34
CA ASP A 116 -20.83 -37.43 6.53
C ASP A 116 -19.66 -38.09 5.79
N GLN A 117 -18.91 -37.30 5.02
CA GLN A 117 -17.74 -37.75 4.27
C GLN A 117 -16.62 -36.73 4.44
N SER A 118 -15.54 -37.15 5.08
CA SER A 118 -14.35 -36.32 5.25
C SER A 118 -13.10 -37.05 4.80
N VAL A 119 -12.15 -36.31 4.24
CA VAL A 119 -10.85 -36.85 3.80
C VAL A 119 -9.78 -36.20 4.66
N SER A 120 -8.97 -36.99 5.35
CA SER A 120 -7.81 -36.50 6.10
C SER A 120 -6.50 -36.88 5.39
N LEU A 121 -5.56 -35.95 5.35
CA LEU A 121 -4.23 -36.11 4.77
C LEU A 121 -3.19 -36.23 5.88
N PHE A 122 -2.20 -37.10 5.70
CA PHE A 122 -1.14 -37.36 6.69
C PHE A 122 0.24 -37.30 6.03
N ASP A 123 1.24 -36.85 6.79
CA ASP A 123 2.66 -36.90 6.41
C ASP A 123 3.28 -38.29 6.65
N GLU A 124 4.57 -38.45 6.32
CA GLU A 124 5.36 -39.68 6.50
C GLU A 124 5.43 -40.11 7.98
N ASP A 125 5.32 -39.18 8.92
CA ASP A 125 5.32 -39.43 10.37
C ASP A 125 3.93 -39.79 10.92
N GLY A 126 2.90 -39.78 10.07
CA GLY A 126 1.51 -40.06 10.45
C GLY A 126 0.80 -38.89 11.13
N THR A 127 1.34 -37.68 11.03
CA THR A 127 0.70 -36.44 11.53
C THR A 127 -0.30 -35.91 10.51
N LYS A 128 -1.48 -35.50 10.97
CA LYS A 128 -2.53 -34.96 10.11
C LYS A 128 -2.16 -33.56 9.61
N VAL A 129 -1.95 -33.41 8.30
CA VAL A 129 -1.54 -32.14 7.65
C VAL A 129 -2.72 -31.34 7.07
N GLY A 130 -3.87 -31.99 6.88
CA GLY A 130 -5.08 -31.31 6.39
C GLY A 130 -6.31 -32.21 6.36
N HIS A 131 -7.48 -31.62 6.17
CA HIS A 131 -8.68 -32.37 5.86
C HIS A 131 -9.68 -31.60 5.01
N PHE A 132 -10.43 -32.33 4.20
CA PHE A 132 -11.64 -31.87 3.55
C PHE A 132 -12.84 -32.19 4.44
N ASP A 133 -13.67 -31.18 4.71
CA ASP A 133 -14.94 -31.36 5.39
C ASP A 133 -16.04 -31.90 4.44
N ASN A 134 -17.24 -32.14 4.97
CA ASN A 134 -18.39 -32.67 4.21
C ASN A 134 -18.91 -31.74 3.13
N GLN A 135 -18.50 -30.47 3.15
CA GLN A 135 -18.87 -29.47 2.16
C GLN A 135 -17.79 -29.30 1.09
N GLY A 136 -16.68 -30.05 1.21
CA GLY A 136 -15.53 -29.95 0.31
C GLY A 136 -14.57 -28.82 0.66
N ASN A 137 -14.72 -28.15 1.80
CA ASN A 137 -13.77 -27.13 2.22
C ASN A 137 -12.51 -27.78 2.78
N PHE A 138 -11.37 -27.32 2.29
CA PHE A 138 -10.07 -27.76 2.79
C PHE A 138 -9.67 -26.96 4.03
N ASN A 139 -9.42 -27.65 5.12
CA ASN A 139 -8.97 -27.12 6.39
C ASN A 139 -7.59 -27.68 6.70
N THR A 140 -6.60 -26.81 6.82
CA THR A 140 -5.24 -27.13 7.23
C THR A 140 -4.82 -26.18 8.34
N HIS A 141 -3.89 -26.64 9.19
CA HIS A 141 -3.28 -25.81 10.21
C HIS A 141 -1.83 -25.56 9.82
N GLY A 142 -1.42 -24.30 9.92
CA GLY A 142 -0.04 -23.92 9.72
C GLY A 142 0.85 -24.34 10.88
N LEU A 143 2.15 -24.07 10.73
CA LEU A 143 3.09 -24.14 11.85
C LEU A 143 2.81 -22.97 12.79
N ILE A 144 2.23 -23.28 13.94
CA ILE A 144 1.94 -22.31 14.99
C ILE A 144 3.23 -22.03 15.75
N ARG A 145 3.66 -20.76 15.75
CA ARG A 145 4.80 -20.27 16.52
C ARG A 145 4.36 -19.19 17.49
N PRO A 146 4.35 -19.47 18.81
CA PRO A 146 4.09 -18.45 19.81
C PRO A 146 5.33 -17.59 20.05
N PHE A 147 5.12 -16.28 20.09
CA PHE A 147 6.11 -15.27 20.42
C PHE A 147 5.66 -14.46 21.62
N ARG A 148 6.50 -14.37 22.65
CA ARG A 148 6.28 -13.47 23.76
C ARG A 148 6.68 -12.05 23.37
N ILE A 149 5.78 -11.09 23.54
CA ILE A 149 6.05 -9.67 23.32
C ILE A 149 6.82 -9.15 24.54
N VAL A 150 8.13 -8.96 24.39
CA VAL A 150 9.02 -8.47 25.47
C VAL A 150 8.91 -6.95 25.59
N ARG A 151 8.83 -6.26 24.46
CA ARG A 151 8.71 -4.79 24.41
C ARG A 151 7.98 -4.39 23.13
N LEU A 152 6.97 -3.53 23.27
CA LEU A 152 6.22 -2.96 22.15
C LEU A 152 6.14 -1.44 22.29
N GLN A 153 6.81 -0.73 21.38
CA GLN A 153 6.79 0.73 21.25
C GLN A 153 6.34 1.10 19.82
N ASP A 154 6.20 2.40 19.54
CA ASP A 154 5.73 2.86 18.22
C ASP A 154 6.71 2.58 17.07
N THR A 155 8.01 2.52 17.37
CA THR A 155 9.08 2.32 16.37
C THR A 155 9.88 1.04 16.58
N PHE A 156 9.62 0.32 17.67
CA PHE A 156 10.47 -0.80 18.09
C PHE A 156 9.64 -1.91 18.70
N MET A 157 9.91 -3.14 18.29
CA MET A 157 9.28 -4.35 18.83
C MET A 157 10.34 -5.40 19.15
N GLN A 158 10.19 -6.04 20.31
CA GLN A 158 10.96 -7.22 20.69
C GLN A 158 10.02 -8.40 20.88
N LEU A 159 10.28 -9.44 20.10
CA LEU A 159 9.61 -10.73 20.22
C LEU A 159 10.62 -11.76 20.73
N GLN A 160 10.20 -12.59 21.66
CA GLN A 160 10.96 -13.73 22.14
C GLN A 160 10.27 -15.01 21.69
N SER A 161 10.97 -15.87 20.94
CA SER A 161 10.46 -17.19 20.58
C SER A 161 10.40 -18.08 21.83
N GLU A 162 9.31 -18.83 21.98
CA GLU A 162 9.16 -19.79 23.06
C GLU A 162 10.05 -21.04 22.86
N ASP A 163 10.23 -21.46 21.59
CA ASP A 163 10.98 -22.66 21.20
C ASP A 163 12.47 -22.56 21.56
N ASP A 164 13.14 -21.51 21.08
CA ASP A 164 14.60 -21.37 21.14
C ASP A 164 15.06 -20.25 22.08
N GLN A 165 14.13 -19.62 22.80
CA GLN A 165 14.36 -18.45 23.67
C GLN A 165 15.03 -17.26 22.96
N ALA A 166 15.10 -17.27 21.63
CA ALA A 166 15.75 -16.26 20.82
C ALA A 166 14.95 -14.96 20.82
N ILE A 167 15.65 -13.83 20.83
CA ILE A 167 15.06 -12.49 20.83
C ILE A 167 15.26 -11.85 19.45
N TYR A 168 14.14 -11.42 18.87
CA TYR A 168 14.08 -10.73 17.60
C TYR A 168 13.83 -9.26 17.84
N HIS A 169 14.71 -8.42 17.32
CA HIS A 169 14.61 -6.96 17.44
C HIS A 169 14.15 -6.39 16.11
N PHE A 170 12.94 -5.84 16.13
CA PHE A 170 12.32 -5.23 14.98
C PHE A 170 12.30 -3.72 15.11
N SER A 171 12.54 -3.06 13.98
CA SER A 171 12.48 -1.63 13.81
C SER A 171 11.41 -1.31 12.78
N TYR A 172 10.56 -0.36 13.10
CA TYR A 172 9.60 0.17 12.16
C TYR A 172 10.23 1.35 11.43
N GLN A 173 10.63 1.13 10.17
CA GLN A 173 10.87 2.26 9.27
C GLN A 173 9.51 2.86 8.93
N THR A 174 9.18 3.97 9.58
CA THR A 174 7.98 4.74 9.22
C THR A 174 8.00 4.98 7.71
N PRO A 175 6.95 4.61 6.95
CA PRO A 175 6.65 5.33 5.71
C PRO A 175 6.77 6.81 6.06
N PRO A 176 7.50 7.63 5.28
CA PRO A 176 7.79 9.02 5.64
C PRO A 176 6.48 9.61 6.11
N ALA A 177 6.43 9.98 7.39
CA ALA A 177 5.18 10.31 8.06
C ALA A 177 4.39 11.17 7.08
N THR A 178 3.21 10.71 6.67
CA THR A 178 2.21 11.58 6.07
C THR A 178 1.85 12.53 7.19
N SER A 179 2.71 13.53 7.39
CA SER A 179 2.75 14.31 8.60
C SER A 179 1.39 14.93 8.72
N PHE A 180 0.62 14.50 9.72
CA PHE A 180 -0.52 15.25 10.17
C PHE A 180 -0.05 16.70 10.27
N ILE A 181 -0.77 17.57 9.57
CA ILE A 181 -0.43 18.95 9.24
C ILE A 181 0.36 19.58 10.40
N SER A 182 1.69 19.55 10.32
CA SER A 182 2.56 20.11 11.34
C SER A 182 2.88 21.55 10.96
N PHE A 183 3.06 22.41 11.96
CA PHE A 183 3.45 23.80 11.75
C PHE A 183 4.71 23.92 10.89
N THR A 184 5.65 22.98 11.05
CA THR A 184 6.87 22.91 10.23
C THR A 184 6.60 22.58 8.77
N THR A 185 5.63 21.70 8.49
CA THR A 185 5.27 21.30 7.12
C THR A 185 4.49 22.41 6.42
N ILE A 186 3.54 23.03 7.11
CA ILE A 186 2.78 24.18 6.57
C ILE A 186 3.72 25.34 6.26
N SER A 187 4.60 25.69 7.20
CA SER A 187 5.51 26.82 7.01
C SER A 187 6.47 26.58 5.85
N ARG A 188 7.02 25.37 5.69
CA ARG A 188 7.82 25.00 4.49
C ARG A 188 7.02 25.14 3.20
N GLY A 189 5.77 24.70 3.17
CA GLY A 189 4.89 24.85 2.00
C GLY A 189 4.61 26.31 1.64
N ILE A 190 4.32 27.14 2.64
CA ILE A 190 4.10 28.59 2.46
C ILE A 190 5.38 29.28 1.97
N ILE A 191 6.54 28.93 2.54
CA ILE A 191 7.83 29.47 2.11
C ILE A 191 8.13 29.09 0.65
N GLY A 192 7.88 27.83 0.27
CA GLY A 192 8.03 27.38 -1.12
C GLY A 192 7.13 28.15 -2.09
N LEU A 193 5.85 28.32 -1.74
CA LEU A 193 4.91 29.10 -2.54
C LEU A 193 5.34 30.57 -2.65
N ALA A 194 5.75 31.18 -1.54
CA ALA A 194 6.24 32.56 -1.52
C ALA A 194 7.51 32.73 -2.38
N PHE A 195 8.41 31.75 -2.36
CA PHE A 195 9.62 31.74 -3.18
C PHE A 195 9.29 31.65 -4.68
N LEU A 196 8.36 30.80 -5.09
CA LEU A 196 7.92 30.72 -6.49
C LEU A 196 7.25 32.03 -6.95
N LEU A 197 6.41 32.63 -6.11
CA LEU A 197 5.82 33.94 -6.40
C LEU A 197 6.89 35.05 -6.47
N PHE A 198 7.90 35.00 -5.61
CA PHE A 198 9.02 35.92 -5.63
C PHE A 198 9.84 35.77 -6.92
N MET A 199 10.12 34.55 -7.37
CA MET A 199 10.80 34.31 -8.64
C MET A 199 9.96 34.80 -9.83
N ALA A 200 8.66 34.52 -9.85
CA ALA A 200 7.76 35.03 -10.88
C ALA A 200 7.70 36.57 -10.90
N PHE A 201 7.74 37.21 -9.72
CA PHE A 201 7.81 38.66 -9.59
C PHE A 201 9.16 39.21 -10.10
N LEU A 202 10.27 38.54 -9.82
CA LEU A 202 11.61 38.97 -10.23
C LEU A 202 11.74 38.97 -11.76
N PHE A 203 11.25 37.91 -12.41
CA PHE A 203 11.23 37.76 -13.87
C PHE A 203 10.06 38.48 -14.56
N SER A 204 9.21 39.19 -13.81
CA SER A 204 8.10 39.94 -14.40
C SER A 204 8.60 41.16 -15.18
N SER A 205 8.16 41.26 -16.44
CA SER A 205 8.50 42.36 -17.34
C SER A 205 7.93 43.72 -16.88
N ASN A 206 6.78 43.73 -16.19
CA ASN A 206 6.19 44.95 -15.63
C ASN A 206 5.61 44.71 -14.23
N ARG A 207 6.48 44.84 -13.22
CA ARG A 207 6.16 44.61 -11.80
C ARG A 207 5.03 45.48 -11.24
N LYS A 208 4.80 46.66 -11.82
CA LYS A 208 3.77 47.61 -11.37
C LYS A 208 2.38 47.30 -11.95
N ALA A 209 2.31 46.56 -13.06
CA ALA A 209 1.06 46.16 -13.70
C ALA A 209 0.50 44.82 -13.17
N ILE A 210 1.14 44.23 -12.16
CA ILE A 210 0.68 42.95 -11.59
C ILE A 210 -0.63 43.15 -10.84
N ASN A 211 -1.68 42.50 -11.32
CA ASN A 211 -2.97 42.48 -10.64
C ASN A 211 -2.97 41.44 -9.51
N TRP A 212 -2.61 41.87 -8.31
CA TRP A 212 -2.57 41.01 -7.11
C TRP A 212 -3.91 40.34 -6.77
N ASN A 213 -5.04 40.94 -7.16
CA ASN A 213 -6.35 40.32 -6.96
C ASN A 213 -6.52 39.07 -7.83
N LEU A 214 -5.99 39.09 -9.06
CA LEU A 214 -6.01 37.91 -9.94
C LEU A 214 -5.06 36.82 -9.44
N VAL A 215 -3.86 37.20 -9.00
CA VAL A 215 -2.87 36.27 -8.44
C VAL A 215 -3.42 35.55 -7.22
N ILE A 216 -3.99 36.27 -6.26
CA ILE A 216 -4.58 35.68 -5.04
C ILE A 216 -5.74 34.76 -5.39
N LYS A 217 -6.63 35.16 -6.32
CA LYS A 217 -7.74 34.29 -6.77
C LYS A 217 -7.24 32.98 -7.38
N GLY A 218 -6.19 33.04 -8.19
CA GLY A 218 -5.56 31.84 -8.78
C GLY A 218 -5.00 30.91 -7.70
N ILE A 219 -4.25 31.45 -6.74
CA ILE A 219 -3.68 30.67 -5.62
C ILE A 219 -4.80 30.01 -4.79
N VAL A 220 -5.83 30.77 -4.45
CA VAL A 220 -6.98 30.25 -3.68
C VAL A 220 -7.68 29.14 -4.45
N LEU A 221 -7.92 29.31 -5.75
CA LEU A 221 -8.55 28.29 -6.59
C LEU A 221 -7.70 27.00 -6.62
N GLN A 222 -6.38 27.13 -6.78
CA GLN A 222 -5.46 26.00 -6.79
C GLN A 222 -5.48 25.24 -5.44
N LEU A 223 -5.48 25.97 -4.32
CA LEU A 223 -5.57 25.38 -2.98
C LEU A 223 -6.92 24.68 -2.76
N ILE A 224 -8.02 25.27 -3.22
CA ILE A 224 -9.36 24.66 -3.13
C ILE A 224 -9.38 23.33 -3.89
N ILE A 225 -8.91 23.32 -5.14
CA ILE A 225 -8.87 22.09 -5.96
C ILE A 225 -7.99 21.03 -5.29
N ALA A 226 -6.80 21.41 -4.81
CA ALA A 226 -5.89 20.49 -4.15
C ALA A 226 -6.53 19.85 -2.90
N VAL A 227 -7.21 20.63 -2.06
CA VAL A 227 -7.90 20.10 -0.88
C VAL A 227 -9.10 19.23 -1.27
N LEU A 228 -9.88 19.63 -2.27
CA LEU A 228 -11.00 18.82 -2.75
C LEU A 228 -10.52 17.44 -3.21
N VAL A 229 -9.52 17.39 -4.08
CA VAL A 229 -9.01 16.12 -4.63
C VAL A 229 -8.31 15.27 -3.56
N LEU A 230 -7.52 15.87 -2.67
CA LEU A 230 -6.69 15.11 -1.71
C LEU A 230 -7.37 14.78 -0.38
N LYS A 231 -8.46 15.46 -0.01
CA LYS A 231 -9.09 15.29 1.33
C LYS A 231 -10.57 14.92 1.30
N VAL A 232 -11.29 15.16 0.21
CA VAL A 232 -12.73 14.87 0.16
C VAL A 232 -12.93 13.49 -0.48
N PRO A 233 -13.36 12.46 0.28
CA PRO A 233 -13.44 11.09 -0.23
C PRO A 233 -14.36 10.94 -1.44
N TYR A 234 -15.44 11.73 -1.48
CA TYR A 234 -16.35 11.74 -2.63
C TYR A 234 -15.68 12.26 -3.91
N VAL A 235 -14.83 13.28 -3.80
CA VAL A 235 -14.11 13.83 -4.95
C VAL A 235 -13.03 12.86 -5.40
N ASP A 236 -12.29 12.27 -4.46
CA ASP A 236 -11.29 11.23 -4.74
C ASP A 236 -11.89 10.08 -5.56
N LEU A 237 -13.04 9.55 -5.14
CA LEU A 237 -13.75 8.49 -5.87
C LEU A 237 -14.16 8.90 -7.29
N VAL A 238 -14.58 10.15 -7.51
CA VAL A 238 -14.88 10.66 -8.86
C VAL A 238 -13.61 10.71 -9.71
N PHE A 239 -12.51 11.19 -9.16
CA PHE A 239 -11.23 11.25 -9.86
C PHE A 239 -10.65 9.86 -10.14
N GLU A 240 -10.83 8.90 -9.24
CA GLU A 240 -10.45 7.49 -9.45
C GLU A 240 -11.22 6.89 -10.62
N ASN A 241 -12.54 7.13 -10.71
CA ASN A 241 -13.35 6.69 -11.85
C ASN A 241 -12.86 7.32 -13.17
N ILE A 242 -12.52 8.62 -13.15
CA ILE A 242 -11.96 9.30 -14.32
C ILE A 242 -10.59 8.70 -14.69
N ALA A 243 -9.72 8.44 -13.70
CA ALA A 243 -8.42 7.81 -13.92
C ALA A 243 -8.55 6.40 -14.50
N SER A 244 -9.50 5.60 -14.00
CA SER A 244 -9.82 4.28 -14.55
C SER A 244 -10.30 4.38 -16.00
N PHE A 245 -11.17 5.35 -16.32
CA PHE A 245 -11.59 5.60 -17.70
C PHE A 245 -10.39 5.90 -18.62
N PHE A 246 -9.49 6.80 -18.22
CA PHE A 246 -8.29 7.09 -19.02
C PHE A 246 -7.33 5.90 -19.12
N THR A 247 -7.24 5.06 -18.08
CA THR A 247 -6.46 3.83 -18.11
C THR A 247 -6.99 2.87 -19.17
N ASN A 248 -8.31 2.67 -19.22
CA ASN A 248 -8.94 1.87 -20.27
C ASN A 248 -8.67 2.43 -21.69
N VAL A 249 -8.67 3.76 -21.84
CA VAL A 249 -8.32 4.40 -23.12
C VAL A 249 -6.86 4.13 -23.50
N ILE A 250 -5.93 4.16 -22.54
CA ILE A 250 -4.53 3.80 -22.76
C ILE A 250 -4.41 2.33 -23.17
N ASP A 251 -5.21 1.43 -22.59
CA ASP A 251 -5.18 0.01 -22.95
C ASP A 251 -5.62 -0.23 -24.39
N PHE A 252 -6.60 0.52 -24.91
CA PHE A 252 -6.93 0.47 -26.34
C PHE A 252 -5.76 0.95 -27.22
N ALA A 253 -5.02 1.97 -26.78
CA ALA A 253 -3.81 2.40 -27.48
C ALA A 253 -2.75 1.28 -27.49
N ARG A 254 -2.58 0.56 -26.37
CA ARG A 254 -1.65 -0.58 -26.27
C ARG A 254 -2.03 -1.72 -27.21
N VAL A 255 -3.32 -2.03 -27.38
CA VAL A 255 -3.78 -3.02 -28.37
C VAL A 255 -3.37 -2.60 -29.79
N GLY A 256 -3.53 -1.33 -30.15
CA GLY A 256 -3.09 -0.80 -31.44
C GLY A 256 -1.57 -0.86 -31.63
N ILE A 257 -0.81 -0.57 -30.58
CA ILE A 257 0.65 -0.69 -30.57
C ILE A 257 1.07 -2.14 -30.79
N ASN A 258 0.47 -3.08 -30.06
CA ASN A 258 0.75 -4.51 -30.21
C ASN A 258 0.41 -5.01 -31.62
N PHE A 259 -0.66 -4.50 -32.23
CA PHE A 259 -0.99 -4.79 -33.62
C PHE A 259 0.12 -4.35 -34.61
N VAL A 260 0.69 -3.16 -34.42
CA VAL A 260 1.72 -2.61 -35.33
C VAL A 260 3.11 -3.18 -35.05
N PHE A 261 3.47 -3.35 -33.78
CA PHE A 261 4.83 -3.63 -33.35
C PHE A 261 5.03 -5.00 -32.67
N GLY A 262 3.98 -5.67 -32.20
CA GLY A 262 4.08 -6.91 -31.42
C GLY A 262 4.81 -8.05 -32.14
N GLN A 263 4.76 -8.08 -33.48
CA GLN A 263 5.49 -9.08 -34.28
C GLN A 263 7.02 -8.92 -34.24
N PHE A 264 7.53 -7.78 -33.77
CA PHE A 264 8.97 -7.52 -33.63
C PHE A 264 9.53 -7.93 -32.26
N GLY A 265 8.77 -8.69 -31.46
CA GLY A 265 9.18 -9.08 -30.10
C GLY A 265 9.15 -7.92 -29.12
N THR A 266 8.38 -6.88 -29.42
CA THR A 266 8.24 -5.67 -28.62
C THR A 266 6.86 -5.65 -27.98
N ASP A 267 6.57 -6.67 -27.17
CA ASP A 267 5.34 -6.67 -26.36
C ASP A 267 5.38 -5.46 -25.40
N PRO A 268 4.39 -4.54 -25.47
CA PRO A 268 4.29 -3.40 -24.55
C PRO A 268 4.19 -3.78 -23.06
N GLN A 269 3.99 -5.06 -22.74
CA GLN A 269 3.93 -5.61 -21.37
C GLN A 269 5.28 -6.14 -20.87
N GLU A 270 6.26 -6.35 -21.76
CA GLU A 270 7.60 -6.77 -21.36
C GLU A 270 8.52 -5.57 -21.06
N VAL A 271 9.41 -5.73 -20.09
CA VAL A 271 10.41 -4.71 -19.73
C VAL A 271 11.49 -4.68 -20.81
N GLN A 272 11.35 -3.76 -21.75
CA GLN A 272 12.30 -3.56 -22.84
C GLN A 272 13.39 -2.53 -22.46
N SER A 273 14.41 -2.43 -23.30
CA SER A 273 15.39 -1.35 -23.21
C SER A 273 14.68 0.02 -23.17
N PRO A 274 15.12 1.00 -22.34
CA PRO A 274 14.46 2.29 -22.21
C PRO A 274 14.21 3.02 -23.55
N LEU A 275 15.12 2.84 -24.52
CA LEU A 275 14.98 3.41 -25.85
C LEU A 275 13.81 2.79 -26.62
N MET A 276 13.59 1.49 -26.44
CA MET A 276 12.55 0.73 -27.11
C MET A 276 11.17 1.04 -26.51
N THR A 277 11.06 1.12 -25.19
CA THR A 277 9.84 1.58 -24.51
C THR A 277 9.44 2.99 -24.95
N PHE A 278 10.40 3.91 -25.07
CA PHE A 278 10.12 5.25 -25.56
C PHE A 278 9.59 5.23 -27.00
N ALA A 279 10.30 4.55 -27.91
CA ALA A 279 9.99 4.59 -29.34
C ALA A 279 8.69 3.86 -29.71
N VAL A 280 8.39 2.71 -29.09
CA VAL A 280 7.27 1.84 -29.48
C VAL A 280 6.09 1.91 -28.54
N VAL A 281 6.29 2.28 -27.28
CA VAL A 281 5.16 2.46 -26.34
C VAL A 281 4.76 3.93 -26.26
N ILE A 282 5.68 4.82 -25.90
CA ILE A 282 5.32 6.21 -25.58
C ILE A 282 4.95 7.03 -26.83
N LEU A 283 5.76 7.01 -27.89
CA LEU A 283 5.50 7.81 -29.09
C LEU A 283 4.17 7.46 -29.78
N PRO A 284 3.83 6.18 -30.02
CA PRO A 284 2.57 5.85 -30.68
C PRO A 284 1.34 6.14 -29.81
N THR A 285 1.45 6.06 -28.48
CA THR A 285 0.37 6.51 -27.57
C THR A 285 0.05 7.99 -27.80
N ILE A 286 1.05 8.86 -28.01
CA ILE A 286 0.82 10.27 -28.34
C ILE A 286 0.06 10.43 -29.67
N ILE A 287 0.41 9.64 -30.69
CA ILE A 287 -0.28 9.66 -31.99
C ILE A 287 -1.75 9.25 -31.85
N PHE A 288 -2.02 8.19 -31.09
CA PHE A 288 -3.37 7.74 -30.79
C PHE A 288 -4.20 8.83 -30.10
N PHE A 289 -3.65 9.43 -29.03
CA PHE A 289 -4.34 10.52 -28.34
C PHE A 289 -4.54 11.74 -29.24
N SER A 290 -3.58 12.10 -30.08
CA SER A 290 -3.74 13.19 -31.06
C SER A 290 -4.92 12.94 -32.02
N ALA A 291 -5.04 11.73 -32.55
CA ALA A 291 -6.17 11.33 -33.41
C ALA A 291 -7.51 11.34 -32.65
N LEU A 292 -7.54 10.82 -31.42
CA LEU A 292 -8.73 10.82 -30.56
C LEU A 292 -9.19 12.26 -30.22
N MET A 293 -8.24 13.14 -29.89
CA MET A 293 -8.53 14.55 -29.61
C MET A 293 -9.04 15.26 -30.86
N SER A 294 -8.49 14.97 -32.04
CA SER A 294 -8.99 15.48 -33.33
C SER A 294 -10.44 15.05 -33.58
N LEU A 295 -10.78 13.79 -33.27
CA LEU A 295 -12.14 13.27 -33.36
C LEU A 295 -13.10 13.99 -32.40
N PHE A 296 -12.71 14.18 -31.13
CA PHE A 296 -13.52 14.92 -30.16
C PHE A 296 -13.70 16.39 -30.53
N TYR A 297 -12.70 16.98 -31.18
CA TYR A 297 -12.80 18.32 -31.74
C TYR A 297 -13.79 18.37 -32.92
N TYR A 298 -13.74 17.38 -33.83
CA TYR A 298 -14.69 17.27 -34.94
C TYR A 298 -16.14 17.10 -34.45
N TRP A 299 -16.35 16.33 -33.38
CA TRP A 299 -17.68 16.08 -32.79
C TRP A 299 -18.22 17.19 -31.89
N GLY A 300 -17.48 18.26 -31.66
CA GLY A 300 -18.00 19.35 -30.83
C GLY A 300 -17.95 19.09 -29.32
N ILE A 301 -17.23 18.04 -28.86
CA ILE A 301 -17.18 17.66 -27.44
C ILE A 301 -16.21 18.58 -26.69
N LEU A 302 -15.07 18.90 -27.30
CA LEU A 302 -14.02 19.67 -26.65
C LEU A 302 -14.31 21.18 -26.59
N GLN A 303 -15.17 21.70 -27.46
CA GLN A 303 -15.50 23.13 -27.52
C GLN A 303 -16.58 23.55 -26.50
N LYS A 304 -17.27 22.60 -25.87
CA LYS A 304 -18.32 22.85 -24.90
C LYS A 304 -17.78 22.84 -23.48
#